data_AF-T1GCN6-F1
#
_entry.id   AF-T1GCN6-F1
#
_cell.length_a   1.000
_cell.length_b   1.000
_cell.length_c   1.000
_cell.angle_alpha   90.00
_cell.angle_beta   90.00
_cell.angle_gamma   90.00
#
_symmetry.space_group_name_H-M   'P 1'
#
loop_
_entity.id
_entity.type
_entity.pdbx_description
1 polymer ?
#
loop_
_entity_poly.entity_id
_entity_poly.type
_entity_poly.pdbx_seq_one_letter_code
_entity_poly.pdbx_strand_id
1 'polypeptide(L)'
;VVDSSENNCENTFAYLADAGSYGIVVYSFKENKSWRIEHNFFHMDPFVGAFRVSDVLFTWRDGIFGMALGHLQDDFQTRDIYFHTLIGSKEFSVSNRILQNESYSSSTDPVYEEFKIIGDRGPNGHSTTEVFDPNTNVIYFTQVSKNDSDPIKMVMPVDIKLDDDGFIWLISNRMPQFILKKLNYEDFNYRVLSGKASDLIQDTVCATN
;
A
#
# COMPACT_ATOMS: atom_id res chain seq x y z
N VAL A 1 -1.67 2.00 8.25
CA VAL A 1 -0.79 1.00 8.90
C VAL A 1 -0.56 1.41 10.35
N VAL A 2 -0.35 0.47 11.26
CA VAL A 2 -0.07 0.73 12.67
C VAL A 2 1.40 0.38 12.94
N ASP A 3 2.16 1.31 13.49
CA ASP A 3 3.52 1.11 13.97
C ASP A 3 3.48 0.99 15.49
N SER A 4 3.65 -0.24 15.95
CA SER A 4 3.62 -0.63 17.35
C SER A 4 4.75 -1.62 17.62
N SER A 5 5.24 -1.62 18.86
CA SER A 5 6.25 -2.57 19.31
C SER A 5 5.70 -3.37 20.48
N GLU A 6 5.97 -4.68 20.51
CA GLU A 6 5.47 -5.60 21.55
C GLU A 6 5.85 -5.14 22.97
N ASN A 7 7.02 -4.51 23.11
CA ASN A 7 7.55 -4.06 24.40
C ASN A 7 7.11 -2.62 24.77
N ASN A 8 6.44 -1.89 23.88
CA ASN A 8 6.04 -0.51 24.11
C ASN A 8 4.77 -0.14 23.29
N CYS A 9 3.67 -0.85 23.56
CA CYS A 9 2.39 -0.61 22.92
C CYS A 9 1.80 0.78 23.19
N GLU A 10 2.21 1.45 24.28
CA GLU A 10 1.77 2.81 24.57
C GLU A 10 2.32 3.83 23.57
N ASN A 11 3.55 3.61 23.06
CA ASN A 11 4.16 4.45 22.04
C ASN A 11 3.81 3.99 20.62
N THR A 12 2.51 3.79 20.36
CA THR A 12 1.98 3.35 19.06
C THR A 12 1.60 4.54 18.19
N PHE A 13 1.87 4.43 16.89
CA PHE A 13 1.43 5.38 15.87
C PHE A 13 0.54 4.70 14.84
N ALA A 14 -0.45 5.42 14.33
CA ALA A 14 -1.23 5.02 13.17
C ALA A 14 -1.02 6.00 12.02
N TYR A 15 -0.82 5.46 10.82
CA TYR A 15 -0.71 6.19 9.56
C TYR A 15 -1.94 5.89 8.71
N LEU A 16 -2.70 6.92 8.38
CA LEU A 16 -3.93 6.82 7.61
C LEU A 16 -3.77 7.59 6.30
N ALA A 17 -3.90 6.87 5.18
CA ALA A 17 -3.92 7.50 3.87
C ALA A 17 -5.23 8.26 3.68
N ASP A 18 -5.13 9.54 3.36
CA ASP A 18 -6.24 10.36 2.88
C ASP A 18 -6.13 10.45 1.36
N ALA A 19 -6.68 9.43 0.71
CA ALA A 19 -6.56 9.20 -0.72
C ALA A 19 -7.14 10.36 -1.56
N GLY A 20 -8.25 10.96 -1.13
CA GLY A 20 -8.94 12.01 -1.86
C GLY A 20 -8.33 13.41 -1.70
N SER A 21 -7.61 13.65 -0.60
CA SER A 21 -6.97 14.94 -0.32
C SER A 21 -5.43 14.86 -0.31
N TYR A 22 -4.87 13.74 -0.78
CA TYR A 22 -3.43 13.55 -1.04
C TYR A 22 -2.52 13.78 0.17
N GLY A 23 -2.85 13.16 1.31
CA GLY A 23 -2.05 13.32 2.53
C GLY A 23 -2.03 12.09 3.42
N ILE A 24 -1.16 12.13 4.42
CA ILE A 24 -1.15 11.14 5.50
C ILE A 24 -1.63 11.84 6.77
N VAL A 25 -2.61 11.25 7.45
CA VAL A 25 -2.91 11.59 8.83
C VAL A 25 -2.10 10.67 9.73
N VAL A 26 -1.31 11.26 10.62
CA VAL A 26 -0.55 10.55 11.65
C VAL A 26 -1.28 10.72 12.97
N TYR A 27 -1.47 9.62 13.70
CA TYR A 27 -2.06 9.62 15.04
C TYR A 27 -1.07 9.00 16.03
N SER A 28 -0.75 9.74 17.08
CA SER A 28 0.02 9.27 18.25
C SER A 28 -0.93 8.79 19.32
N PHE A 29 -0.89 7.49 19.66
CA PHE A 29 -1.72 6.92 20.72
C PHE A 29 -1.34 7.50 22.09
N LYS A 30 -0.03 7.60 22.37
CA LYS A 30 0.50 8.11 23.63
C LYS A 30 0.06 9.54 23.94
N GLU A 31 0.11 10.40 22.93
CA GLU A 31 -0.22 11.83 23.07
C GLU A 31 -1.70 12.11 22.81
N ASN A 32 -2.44 11.10 22.31
CA ASN A 32 -3.80 11.21 21.81
C ASN A 32 -3.97 12.42 20.87
N LYS A 33 -3.04 12.56 19.93
CA LYS A 33 -2.95 13.69 19.01
C LYS A 33 -2.78 13.22 17.59
N SER A 34 -3.33 13.98 16.64
CA SER A 34 -3.13 13.76 15.22
C SER A 34 -2.67 15.01 14.51
N TRP A 35 -1.86 14.83 13.46
CA TRP A 35 -1.47 15.86 12.51
C TRP A 35 -1.48 15.30 11.10
N ARG A 36 -1.37 16.19 10.11
CA ARG A 36 -1.40 15.85 8.69
C ARG A 36 -0.05 16.15 8.05
N ILE A 37 0.46 15.23 7.26
CA ILE A 37 1.65 15.42 6.43
C ILE A 37 1.22 15.55 4.96
N GLU A 38 1.82 16.51 4.26
CA GLU A 38 1.63 16.73 2.84
C GLU A 38 2.96 16.60 2.10
N HIS A 39 2.92 15.92 0.96
CA HIS A 39 4.06 15.72 0.09
C HIS A 39 3.58 15.46 -1.35
N ASN A 40 4.38 15.85 -2.35
CA ASN A 40 4.00 15.67 -3.75
C ASN A 40 3.87 14.18 -4.14
N PHE A 41 4.61 13.29 -3.47
CA PHE A 41 4.51 11.84 -3.71
C PHE A 41 3.17 11.23 -3.27
N PHE A 42 2.34 11.96 -2.53
CA PHE A 42 0.99 11.50 -2.17
C PHE A 42 -0.05 11.77 -3.26
N HIS A 43 0.31 12.50 -4.31
CA HIS A 43 -0.58 12.86 -5.41
C HIS A 43 -0.57 11.82 -6.52
N MET A 44 -1.72 11.58 -7.14
CA MET A 44 -1.81 10.70 -8.30
C MET A 44 -0.88 11.13 -9.44
N ASP A 45 -0.44 10.17 -10.24
CA ASP A 45 0.20 10.44 -11.52
C ASP A 45 -0.86 10.86 -12.56
N PRO A 46 -0.86 12.14 -13.01
CA PRO A 46 -1.88 12.66 -13.91
C PRO A 46 -1.85 12.02 -15.32
N PHE A 47 -0.76 11.34 -15.69
CA PHE A 47 -0.61 10.73 -17.01
C PHE A 47 -1.24 9.34 -17.10
N VAL A 48 -1.55 8.70 -15.97
CA VAL A 48 -2.09 7.33 -15.92
C VAL A 48 -3.41 7.23 -15.14
N GLY A 49 -4.18 8.31 -15.06
CA GLY A 49 -5.47 8.34 -14.34
C GLY A 49 -6.59 7.48 -14.94
N ALA A 50 -6.42 6.97 -16.16
CA ALA A 50 -7.34 6.02 -16.78
C ALA A 50 -6.74 4.62 -16.76
N PHE A 51 -7.48 3.64 -16.25
CA PHE A 51 -7.04 2.25 -16.22
C PHE A 51 -8.20 1.29 -16.44
N ARG A 52 -7.87 0.06 -16.83
CA ARG A 52 -8.84 -0.98 -17.17
C ARG A 52 -8.78 -2.08 -16.13
N VAL A 53 -9.95 -2.54 -15.71
CA VAL A 53 -10.14 -3.72 -14.89
C VAL A 53 -11.16 -4.61 -15.59
N SER A 54 -10.71 -5.80 -16.02
CA SER A 54 -11.48 -6.67 -16.92
C SER A 54 -11.97 -5.92 -18.17
N ASP A 55 -13.28 -5.84 -18.40
CA ASP A 55 -13.91 -5.17 -19.54
C ASP A 55 -14.45 -3.77 -19.19
N VAL A 56 -14.00 -3.20 -18.06
CA VAL A 56 -14.42 -1.88 -17.57
C VAL A 56 -13.23 -0.93 -17.65
N LEU A 57 -13.35 0.11 -18.48
CA LEU A 57 -12.43 1.25 -18.50
C LEU A 57 -13.00 2.34 -17.60
N PHE A 58 -12.20 2.86 -16.67
CA PHE A 58 -12.63 3.95 -15.82
C PHE A 58 -11.48 4.88 -15.44
N THR A 59 -11.84 6.08 -14.99
CA THR A 59 -10.91 7.06 -14.48
C THR A 59 -11.07 7.17 -12.98
N TRP A 60 -9.96 7.26 -12.27
CA TRP A 60 -9.94 7.46 -10.82
C TRP A 60 -8.89 8.51 -10.49
N ARG A 61 -8.97 9.09 -9.28
CA ARG A 61 -8.13 10.23 -8.91
C ARG A 61 -7.45 10.12 -7.56
N ASP A 62 -7.68 9.02 -6.84
CA ASP A 62 -7.08 8.80 -5.53
C ASP A 62 -5.55 8.78 -5.63
N GLY A 63 -4.92 9.50 -4.70
CA GLY A 63 -3.48 9.52 -4.52
C GLY A 63 -3.03 8.39 -3.60
N ILE A 64 -2.29 8.72 -2.55
CA ILE A 64 -1.77 7.74 -1.58
C ILE A 64 -2.85 6.75 -1.12
N PHE A 65 -2.53 5.46 -1.15
CA PHE A 65 -3.52 4.41 -0.91
C PHE A 65 -2.92 3.21 -0.17
N GLY A 66 -1.91 2.56 -0.77
CA GLY A 66 -1.16 1.48 -0.14
C GLY A 66 -0.06 2.02 0.75
N MET A 67 0.12 1.37 1.91
CA MET A 67 1.25 1.60 2.81
C MET A 67 1.65 0.27 3.45
N ALA A 68 2.95 0.07 3.69
CA ALA A 68 3.48 -1.03 4.49
C ALA A 68 4.59 -0.54 5.43
N LEU A 69 4.67 -1.14 6.62
CA LEU A 69 5.74 -0.86 7.59
C LEU A 69 6.87 -1.87 7.39
N GLY A 70 8.07 -1.37 7.15
CA GLY A 70 9.27 -2.19 6.98
C GLY A 70 9.83 -2.77 8.28
N HIS A 71 10.99 -3.40 8.13
CA HIS A 71 11.78 -3.90 9.25
C HIS A 71 12.38 -2.76 10.07
N LEU A 72 12.72 -3.08 11.32
CA LEU A 72 13.48 -2.19 12.19
C LEU A 72 14.89 -2.01 11.61
N GLN A 73 15.27 -0.76 11.34
CA GLN A 73 16.56 -0.41 10.76
C GLN A 73 17.71 -0.69 11.74
N ASP A 74 18.95 -0.62 11.25
CA ASP A 74 20.19 -0.84 12.03
C ASP A 74 20.34 0.08 13.25
N ASP A 75 19.62 1.20 13.29
CA ASP A 75 19.57 2.11 14.45
C ASP A 75 18.68 1.59 15.60
N PHE A 76 18.02 0.46 15.39
CA PHE A 76 17.08 -0.21 16.28
C PHE A 76 15.93 0.69 16.77
N GLN A 77 15.64 1.76 16.04
CA GLN A 77 14.67 2.79 16.45
C GLN A 77 13.70 3.16 15.34
N THR A 78 14.17 3.16 14.10
CA THR A 78 13.37 3.61 12.96
C THR A 78 12.96 2.46 12.07
N ARG A 79 11.90 2.69 11.30
CA ARG A 79 11.40 1.81 10.26
C ARG A 79 11.11 2.66 9.04
N ASP A 80 11.33 2.10 7.87
CA ASP A 80 10.81 2.69 6.65
C ASP A 80 9.33 2.40 6.53
N ILE A 81 8.57 3.40 6.10
CA ILE A 81 7.19 3.26 5.67
C ILE A 81 7.22 3.32 4.16
N TYR A 82 6.89 2.19 3.54
CA TYR A 82 6.66 2.08 2.11
C TYR A 82 5.24 2.53 1.79
N PHE A 83 5.08 3.19 0.66
CA PHE A 83 3.79 3.67 0.22
C PHE A 83 3.75 3.92 -1.30
N HIS A 84 2.55 3.85 -1.84
CA HIS A 84 2.27 4.26 -3.21
C HIS A 84 0.89 4.91 -3.33
N THR A 85 0.70 5.57 -4.47
CA THR A 85 -0.60 6.05 -4.89
C THR A 85 -1.38 4.96 -5.63
N LEU A 86 -2.70 4.98 -5.54
CA LEU A 86 -3.56 4.08 -6.34
C LEU A 86 -3.30 4.30 -7.82
N ILE A 87 -3.27 5.58 -8.20
CA ILE A 87 -2.95 6.02 -9.55
C ILE A 87 -1.46 6.36 -9.62
N GLY A 88 -0.67 5.36 -10.03
CA GLY A 88 0.77 5.48 -10.18
C GLY A 88 1.44 4.10 -10.21
N SER A 89 2.66 4.04 -10.72
CA SER A 89 3.49 2.82 -10.74
C SER A 89 4.68 2.89 -9.79
N LYS A 90 4.98 4.07 -9.25
CA LYS A 90 6.13 4.29 -8.38
C LYS A 90 5.84 3.78 -6.97
N GLU A 91 6.91 3.35 -6.33
CA GLU A 91 6.94 2.99 -4.92
C GLU A 91 7.87 3.97 -4.20
N PHE A 92 7.44 4.44 -3.05
CA PHE A 92 8.12 5.45 -2.27
C PHE A 92 8.43 4.93 -0.87
N SER A 93 9.36 5.59 -0.19
CA SER A 93 9.64 5.31 1.22
C SER A 93 9.91 6.60 2.00
N VAL A 94 9.61 6.57 3.29
CA VAL A 94 9.98 7.61 4.25
C VAL A 94 10.20 6.98 5.62
N SER A 95 11.17 7.48 6.38
CA SER A 95 11.37 7.01 7.75
C SER A 95 10.19 7.40 8.64
N ASN A 96 9.71 6.47 9.48
CA ASN A 96 8.66 6.72 10.45
C ASN A 96 8.97 7.93 11.37
N ARG A 97 10.24 8.17 11.71
CA ARG A 97 10.71 9.33 12.48
C ARG A 97 10.30 10.68 11.87
N ILE A 98 10.27 10.76 10.54
CA ILE A 98 9.86 11.98 9.84
C ILE A 98 8.36 12.21 10.01
N LEU A 99 7.56 11.16 9.80
CA LEU A 99 6.10 11.25 9.96
C LEU A 99 5.69 11.46 11.43
N GLN A 100 6.42 10.85 12.37
CA GLN A 100 6.13 10.90 13.82
C GLN A 100 6.45 12.25 14.46
N ASN A 101 7.20 13.14 13.80
CA ASN A 101 7.50 14.47 14.31
C ASN A 101 6.55 15.51 13.70
N GLU A 102 5.57 15.96 14.49
CA GLU A 102 4.60 16.98 14.07
C GLU A 102 5.25 18.27 13.56
N SER A 103 6.41 18.68 14.06
CA SER A 103 7.07 19.90 13.58
C SER A 103 7.50 19.80 12.11
N TYR A 104 7.56 18.59 11.56
CA TYR A 104 7.85 18.32 10.15
C TYR A 104 6.60 18.27 9.27
N SER A 105 5.40 18.47 9.84
CA SER A 105 4.15 18.53 9.08
C SER A 105 4.10 19.71 8.11
N SER A 106 4.73 20.82 8.49
CA SER A 106 4.97 21.96 7.62
C SER A 106 6.20 21.68 6.76
N SER A 107 5.98 21.36 5.48
CA SER A 107 6.99 20.99 4.49
C SER A 107 8.08 22.07 4.36
N THR A 108 9.17 21.90 5.10
CA THR A 108 10.43 22.63 4.87
C THR A 108 11.31 21.83 3.92
N ASP A 109 12.16 22.49 3.14
CA ASP A 109 13.00 21.83 2.12
C ASP A 109 13.77 20.60 2.65
N PRO A 110 14.38 20.60 3.86
CA PRO A 110 15.10 19.42 4.35
C PRO A 110 14.20 18.20 4.60
N VAL A 111 12.94 18.40 5.05
CA VAL A 111 11.99 17.32 5.28
C VAL A 111 11.49 16.73 3.96
N TYR A 112 11.35 17.59 2.95
CA TYR A 112 10.90 17.19 1.63
C TYR A 112 11.88 16.18 0.98
N GLU A 113 13.19 16.35 1.18
CA GLU A 113 14.23 15.46 0.64
C GLU A 113 14.32 14.08 1.33
N GLU A 114 13.68 13.90 2.48
CA GLU A 114 13.66 12.62 3.20
C GLU A 114 12.74 11.57 2.54
N PHE A 115 11.81 12.01 1.69
CA PHE A 115 10.96 11.13 0.91
C PHE A 115 11.71 10.60 -0.31
N LYS A 116 11.76 9.28 -0.46
CA LYS A 116 12.58 8.61 -1.48
C LYS A 116 11.71 7.84 -2.45
N ILE A 117 12.15 7.79 -3.71
CA ILE A 117 11.62 6.85 -4.70
C ILE A 117 12.45 5.57 -4.59
N ILE A 118 11.80 4.44 -4.35
CA ILE A 118 12.50 3.15 -4.21
C ILE A 118 12.34 2.24 -5.43
N GLY A 119 11.35 2.50 -6.29
CA GLY A 119 11.18 1.71 -7.50
C GLY A 119 10.01 2.15 -8.39
N ASP A 120 9.86 1.43 -9.50
CA ASP A 120 8.78 1.60 -10.47
C ASP A 120 8.29 0.23 -10.95
N ARG A 121 7.00 -0.07 -10.74
CA ARG A 121 6.33 -1.31 -11.18
C ARG A 121 6.06 -1.36 -12.69
N GLY A 122 6.40 -0.28 -13.40
CA GLY A 122 6.24 -0.14 -14.84
C GLY A 122 4.80 0.13 -15.29
N PRO A 123 4.55 0.11 -16.62
CA PRO A 123 3.25 0.39 -17.19
C PRO A 123 2.14 -0.48 -16.59
N ASN A 124 0.95 0.11 -16.37
CA ASN A 124 -0.20 -0.53 -15.72
C ASN A 124 0.08 -1.04 -14.30
N GLY A 125 1.08 -0.47 -13.61
CA GLY A 125 1.48 -0.83 -12.25
C GLY A 125 0.60 -0.26 -11.13
N HIS A 126 -0.64 0.15 -11.43
CA HIS A 126 -1.62 0.62 -10.45
C HIS A 126 -1.85 -0.43 -9.38
N SER A 127 -1.83 0.00 -8.12
CA SER A 127 -1.89 -0.91 -6.97
C SER A 127 -2.82 -0.37 -5.90
N THR A 128 -3.61 -1.25 -5.29
CA THR A 128 -4.51 -0.88 -4.20
C THR A 128 -3.81 -0.96 -2.85
N THR A 129 -3.22 -2.10 -2.51
CA THR A 129 -2.72 -2.37 -1.17
C THR A 129 -1.40 -3.10 -1.24
N GLU A 130 -0.68 -3.05 -0.14
CA GLU A 130 0.58 -3.76 0.02
C GLU A 130 0.78 -4.26 1.44
N VAL A 131 1.65 -5.25 1.56
CA VAL A 131 2.14 -5.77 2.82
C VAL A 131 3.62 -6.10 2.69
N PHE A 132 4.38 -5.78 3.72
CA PHE A 132 5.79 -6.16 3.82
C PHE A 132 5.92 -7.43 4.65
N ASP A 133 6.64 -8.42 4.13
CA ASP A 133 6.99 -9.63 4.86
C ASP A 133 8.41 -9.51 5.45
N PRO A 134 8.55 -9.41 6.78
CA PRO A 134 9.86 -9.30 7.41
C PRO A 134 10.70 -10.57 7.30
N ASN A 135 10.11 -11.73 7.05
CA ASN A 135 10.83 -13.00 6.96
C ASN A 135 11.54 -13.15 5.61
N THR A 136 10.88 -12.71 4.53
CA THR A 136 11.45 -12.79 3.17
C THR A 136 12.03 -11.46 2.70
N ASN A 137 11.79 -10.36 3.43
CA ASN A 137 12.14 -9.00 3.04
C ASN A 137 11.54 -8.57 1.68
N VAL A 138 10.30 -8.97 1.44
CA VAL A 138 9.56 -8.71 0.19
C VAL A 138 8.32 -7.89 0.48
N ILE A 139 8.03 -6.91 -0.38
CA ILE A 139 6.74 -6.23 -0.43
C ILE A 139 5.85 -6.92 -1.46
N TYR A 140 4.68 -7.36 -1.02
CA TYR A 140 3.62 -7.88 -1.88
C TYR A 140 2.58 -6.81 -2.09
N PHE A 141 2.20 -6.57 -3.33
CA PHE A 141 1.22 -5.54 -3.71
C PHE A 141 0.15 -6.10 -4.63
N THR A 142 -1.03 -5.48 -4.61
CA THR A 142 -2.20 -5.91 -5.39
C THR A 142 -2.35 -5.07 -6.66
N GLN A 143 -1.91 -5.60 -7.81
CA GLN A 143 -2.02 -4.87 -9.09
C GLN A 143 -3.40 -5.04 -9.72
N VAL A 144 -4.10 -3.93 -9.99
CA VAL A 144 -5.48 -3.97 -10.50
C VAL A 144 -5.57 -4.11 -12.02
N SER A 145 -4.51 -3.75 -12.75
CA SER A 145 -4.50 -3.76 -14.22
C SER A 145 -3.64 -4.87 -14.83
N LYS A 146 -2.93 -5.66 -14.02
CA LYS A 146 -2.14 -6.82 -14.48
C LYS A 146 -2.75 -8.15 -14.03
N ASN A 147 -4.02 -8.37 -14.34
CA ASN A 147 -4.75 -9.60 -13.98
C ASN A 147 -4.62 -10.73 -15.02
N ASP A 148 -3.57 -10.75 -15.83
CA ASP A 148 -3.40 -11.71 -16.93
C ASP A 148 -3.24 -13.16 -16.46
N SER A 149 -2.92 -13.42 -15.18
CA SER A 149 -2.68 -14.76 -14.65
C SER A 149 -3.93 -15.53 -14.23
N ASP A 150 -4.98 -14.87 -13.73
CA ASP A 150 -6.29 -15.48 -13.44
C ASP A 150 -7.41 -14.41 -13.49
N PRO A 151 -7.94 -14.10 -14.69
CA PRO A 151 -8.86 -12.97 -14.89
C PRO A 151 -10.23 -13.17 -14.22
N ILE A 152 -10.52 -14.39 -13.74
CA ILE A 152 -11.77 -14.70 -13.04
C ILE A 152 -11.59 -14.55 -11.53
N LYS A 153 -10.48 -15.04 -10.96
CA LYS A 153 -10.25 -14.96 -9.51
C LYS A 153 -9.78 -13.59 -9.06
N MET A 154 -8.94 -12.95 -9.86
CA MET A 154 -8.33 -11.64 -9.57
C MET A 154 -9.00 -10.61 -10.46
N VAL A 155 -10.26 -10.26 -10.21
CA VAL A 155 -10.93 -9.19 -10.98
C VAL A 155 -10.45 -7.85 -10.50
N MET A 156 -10.59 -7.55 -9.21
CA MET A 156 -9.99 -6.37 -8.58
C MET A 156 -9.49 -6.79 -7.20
N PRO A 157 -8.19 -7.07 -7.01
CA PRO A 157 -7.64 -7.28 -5.68
C PRO A 157 -7.70 -5.94 -4.92
N VAL A 158 -8.32 -5.94 -3.74
CA VAL A 158 -8.60 -4.69 -2.99
C VAL A 158 -7.94 -4.62 -1.63
N ASP A 159 -7.55 -5.76 -1.04
CA ASP A 159 -6.75 -5.78 0.17
C ASP A 159 -5.86 -7.03 0.24
N ILE A 160 -4.72 -6.88 0.90
CA ILE A 160 -3.75 -7.92 1.20
C ILE A 160 -3.29 -7.79 2.66
N LYS A 161 -3.13 -8.93 3.34
CA LYS A 161 -2.59 -9.02 4.71
C LYS A 161 -1.64 -10.21 4.80
N LEU A 162 -0.68 -10.11 5.70
CA LEU A 162 0.22 -11.18 6.07
C LEU A 162 -0.09 -11.53 7.53
N ASP A 163 -0.24 -12.81 7.83
CA ASP A 163 -0.36 -13.29 9.22
C ASP A 163 0.98 -13.73 9.80
N ASP A 164 0.99 -14.02 11.11
CA ASP A 164 2.19 -14.42 11.84
C ASP A 164 2.73 -15.79 11.38
N ASP A 165 1.88 -16.62 10.78
CA ASP A 165 2.27 -17.88 10.16
C ASP A 165 2.86 -17.68 8.76
N GLY A 166 3.04 -16.44 8.27
CA GLY A 166 3.60 -16.14 6.96
C GLY A 166 2.67 -16.50 5.81
N PHE A 167 1.36 -16.59 6.03
CA PHE A 167 0.37 -16.69 4.97
C PHE A 167 -0.09 -15.30 4.54
N ILE A 168 -0.10 -15.11 3.24
CA ILE A 168 -0.74 -13.97 2.61
C ILE A 168 -2.22 -14.28 2.43
N TRP A 169 -3.05 -13.34 2.83
CA TRP A 169 -4.49 -13.32 2.62
C TRP A 169 -4.83 -12.17 1.69
N LEU A 170 -5.55 -12.46 0.62
CA LEU A 170 -5.93 -11.48 -0.38
C LEU A 170 -7.44 -11.55 -0.61
N ILE A 171 -8.09 -10.39 -0.69
CA ILE A 171 -9.48 -10.30 -1.12
C ILE A 171 -9.57 -9.66 -2.49
N SER A 172 -10.30 -10.31 -3.39
CA SER A 172 -10.65 -9.79 -4.71
C SER A 172 -12.15 -9.66 -4.85
N ASN A 173 -12.60 -8.57 -5.49
CA ASN A 173 -14.01 -8.32 -5.73
C ASN A 173 -14.28 -7.81 -7.16
N ARG A 174 -15.55 -7.48 -7.42
CA ARG A 174 -16.04 -6.91 -8.68
C ARG A 174 -16.54 -5.48 -8.54
N MET A 175 -15.82 -4.66 -7.77
CA MET A 175 -16.18 -3.26 -7.52
C MET A 175 -16.42 -2.45 -8.82
N PRO A 176 -15.61 -2.54 -9.88
CA PRO A 176 -15.86 -1.77 -11.10
C PRO A 176 -17.18 -2.14 -11.77
N GLN A 177 -17.55 -3.44 -11.76
CA GLN A 177 -18.83 -3.90 -12.28
C GLN A 177 -20.01 -3.44 -11.40
N PHE A 178 -19.82 -3.38 -10.09
CA PHE A 178 -20.83 -2.87 -9.15
C PHE A 178 -21.08 -1.37 -9.34
N ILE A 179 -20.04 -0.56 -9.54
CA ILE A 179 -20.16 0.90 -9.66
C ILE A 179 -20.62 1.34 -11.05
N LEU A 180 -20.09 0.72 -12.11
CA LEU A 180 -20.23 1.23 -13.48
C LEU A 180 -21.14 0.37 -14.37
N LYS A 181 -21.49 -0.83 -13.92
CA LYS A 181 -22.36 -1.77 -14.63
C LYS A 181 -23.41 -2.33 -13.66
N LYS A 182 -23.96 -3.50 -13.99
CA LYS A 182 -24.85 -4.28 -13.13
C LYS A 182 -24.11 -5.52 -12.64
N LEU A 183 -24.02 -5.69 -11.33
CA LEU A 183 -23.46 -6.89 -10.72
C LEU A 183 -24.38 -8.10 -10.96
N ASN A 184 -23.82 -9.24 -11.38
CA ASN A 184 -24.55 -10.50 -11.43
C ASN A 184 -24.50 -11.18 -10.05
N TYR A 185 -25.64 -11.20 -9.35
CA TYR A 185 -25.74 -11.80 -8.02
C TYR A 185 -25.75 -13.34 -8.02
N GLU A 186 -25.89 -13.98 -9.17
CA GLU A 186 -25.81 -15.45 -9.30
C GLU A 186 -24.37 -15.96 -9.42
N ASP A 187 -23.38 -15.07 -9.52
CA ASP A 187 -21.96 -15.41 -9.65
C ASP A 187 -21.18 -15.10 -8.36
N PHE A 188 -19.97 -15.66 -8.23
CA PHE A 188 -19.06 -15.38 -7.14
C PHE A 188 -18.40 -14.01 -7.32
N ASN A 189 -18.92 -13.01 -6.61
CA ASN A 189 -18.49 -11.61 -6.71
C ASN A 189 -17.33 -11.23 -5.79
N TYR A 190 -17.05 -12.05 -4.78
CA TYR A 190 -15.99 -11.86 -3.80
C TYR A 190 -15.21 -13.16 -3.64
N ARG A 191 -13.90 -13.05 -3.49
CA ARG A 191 -13.01 -14.18 -3.22
C ARG A 191 -11.99 -13.80 -2.17
N VAL A 192 -11.77 -14.70 -1.23
CA VAL A 192 -10.62 -14.65 -0.32
C VAL A 192 -9.68 -15.76 -0.77
N LEU A 193 -8.45 -15.40 -1.06
CA LEU A 193 -7.38 -16.29 -1.50
C LEU A 193 -6.28 -16.27 -0.45
N SER A 194 -5.58 -17.38 -0.30
CA SER A 194 -4.40 -17.44 0.56
C SER A 194 -3.30 -18.32 -0.02
N GLY A 195 -2.08 -18.04 0.42
CA GLY A 195 -0.89 -18.80 0.07
C GLY A 195 0.26 -18.43 0.99
N LYS A 196 1.19 -19.37 1.20
CA LYS A 196 2.39 -19.13 2.00
C LYS A 196 3.32 -18.17 1.24
N ALA A 197 3.77 -17.11 1.89
CA ALA A 197 4.60 -16.08 1.27
C ALA A 197 5.87 -16.66 0.62
N SER A 198 6.58 -17.55 1.33
CA SER A 198 7.77 -18.26 0.83
C SER A 198 7.52 -19.03 -0.45
N ASP A 199 6.36 -19.68 -0.57
CA ASP A 199 6.03 -20.54 -1.71
C ASP A 199 5.68 -19.68 -2.93
N LEU A 200 5.09 -18.50 -2.71
CA LEU A 200 4.69 -17.57 -3.77
C LEU A 200 5.89 -16.90 -4.47
N ILE A 201 7.03 -16.80 -3.79
CA ILE A 201 8.25 -16.20 -4.35
C ILE A 201 9.27 -17.24 -4.83
N GLN A 202 9.06 -18.52 -4.54
CA GLN A 202 9.97 -19.59 -4.93
C GLN A 202 10.21 -19.58 -6.44
N ASP A 203 11.48 -19.74 -6.84
CA ASP A 203 11.93 -19.73 -8.25
C ASP A 203 11.61 -18.43 -9.02
N THR A 204 11.41 -17.32 -8.31
CA THR A 204 11.24 -15.98 -8.89
C THR A 204 12.41 -15.07 -8.57
N VAL A 205 12.45 -13.89 -9.22
CA VAL A 205 13.42 -12.83 -8.89
C VAL A 205 13.25 -12.25 -7.47
N CYS A 206 12.14 -12.54 -6.81
CA CYS A 206 11.85 -12.10 -5.45
C CYS A 206 12.36 -13.08 -4.39
N ALA A 207 12.80 -14.29 -4.76
CA ALA A 207 13.40 -15.22 -3.81
C ALA A 207 14.75 -14.67 -3.32
N THR A 208 14.94 -14.66 -2.01
CA THR A 208 16.27 -14.48 -1.41
C THR A 208 17.11 -15.72 -1.68
N ASN A 209 18.28 -15.55 -2.32
CA ASN A 209 19.29 -16.61 -2.49
C ASN A 209 19.89 -17.01 -1.15
#